data_AF-M5UNC3-F1
#
_entry.id   AF-M5UNC3-F1
#
_cell.length_a   1.000
_cell.length_b   1.000
_cell.length_c   1.000
_cell.angle_alpha   90.00
_cell.angle_beta   90.00
_cell.angle_gamma   90.00
#
_symmetry.space_group_name_H-M   'P 1'
#
loop_
_entity.id
_entity.type
_entity.pdbx_description
1 polymer ?
#
loop_
_entity_poly.entity_id
_entity_poly.type
_entity_poly.pdbx_seq_one_letter_code
_entity_poly.pdbx_strand_id
1 'polypeptide(L)'
;MLEIFLVIGLCKTIGKLLRGKGRKPFWMQVLLVVSWIVGEFAGGIVAAIVHVIRYGENAPMGIGVYVFAILGAALGAGFTFLIAYLLPANHPHSSLEVSGGTFERHIDPNNPYAP
;
A
#
# COMPACT_ATOMS: atom_id res chain seq x y z
N MET A 1 0.87 -4.95 22.45
CA MET A 1 1.50 -3.62 22.37
C MET A 1 2.82 -3.57 21.56
N LEU A 2 3.54 -4.68 21.36
CA LEU A 2 4.67 -4.76 20.42
C LEU A 2 4.24 -4.57 18.95
N GLU A 3 2.99 -4.89 18.67
CA GLU A 3 2.27 -4.82 17.41
C GLU A 3 2.38 -3.42 16.77
N ILE A 4 2.38 -2.37 17.59
CA ILE A 4 2.54 -0.98 17.13
C ILE A 4 3.91 -0.75 16.48
N PHE A 5 4.99 -1.29 17.07
CA PHE A 5 6.32 -1.19 16.47
C PHE A 5 6.39 -1.94 15.14
N LEU A 6 5.70 -3.08 15.06
CA LEU A 6 5.61 -3.87 13.83
C LEU A 6 4.84 -3.11 12.74
N VAL A 7 3.69 -2.51 13.05
CA VAL A 7 2.93 -1.65 12.12
C VAL A 7 3.76 -0.47 11.63
N ILE A 8 4.51 0.20 12.52
CA ILE A 8 5.41 1.29 12.14
C ILE A 8 6.49 0.78 11.17
N GLY A 9 7.06 -0.40 11.43
CA GLY A 9 8.02 -1.06 10.53
C GLY A 9 7.42 -1.35 9.15
N LEU A 10 6.23 -1.95 9.11
CA LEU A 10 5.51 -2.25 7.87
C LEU A 10 5.16 -0.98 7.08
N CYS A 11 4.70 0.09 7.76
CA CYS A 11 4.44 1.39 7.16
C CYS A 11 5.68 1.98 6.48
N LYS A 12 6.87 1.80 7.07
CA LYS A 12 8.14 2.22 6.43
C LYS A 12 8.44 1.39 5.19
N THR A 13 8.22 0.07 5.25
CA THR A 13 8.48 -0.85 4.13
C THR A 13 7.55 -0.59 2.94
N ILE A 14 6.24 -0.50 3.16
CA ILE A 14 5.27 -0.20 2.09
C ILE A 14 5.49 1.22 1.53
N GLY A 15 5.93 2.15 2.38
CA GLY A 15 6.28 3.50 1.96
C GLY A 15 7.48 3.52 1.01
N LYS A 16 8.53 2.74 1.30
CA LYS A 16 9.69 2.58 0.40
C LYS A 16 9.26 1.95 -0.93
N LEU A 17 8.43 0.90 -0.89
CA LEU A 17 7.91 0.22 -2.08
C LEU A 17 7.17 1.19 -3.02
N LEU A 18 6.27 2.01 -2.47
CA LEU A 18 5.45 2.94 -3.27
C LEU A 18 6.24 4.15 -3.77
N ARG A 19 7.20 4.65 -2.98
CA ARG A 19 8.12 5.70 -3.43
C ARG A 19 8.97 5.24 -4.61
N GLY A 20 9.43 3.97 -4.59
CA GLY A 20 10.11 3.35 -5.74
C GLY A 20 9.24 3.27 -6.99
N LYS A 21 7.91 3.24 -6.82
CA LYS A 21 6.92 3.28 -7.91
C LYS A 21 6.46 4.69 -8.29
N GLY A 22 7.07 5.75 -7.77
CA GLY A 22 6.69 7.15 -8.04
C GLY A 22 5.35 7.57 -7.44
N ARG A 23 4.85 6.84 -6.42
CA ARG A 23 3.54 7.09 -5.81
C ARG A 23 3.65 7.68 -4.41
N LYS A 24 2.66 8.49 -4.03
CA LYS A 24 2.52 9.01 -2.66
C LYS A 24 2.13 7.85 -1.72
N PRO A 25 2.92 7.56 -0.67
CA PRO A 25 2.69 6.39 0.18
C PRO A 25 1.57 6.57 1.21
N PHE A 26 1.13 7.80 1.45
CA PHE A 26 0.23 8.16 2.56
C PHE A 26 -1.05 7.31 2.60
N TRP A 27 -1.77 7.20 1.48
CA TRP A 27 -3.03 6.46 1.42
C TRP A 27 -2.86 4.97 1.73
N MET A 28 -1.77 4.36 1.29
CA MET A 28 -1.52 2.94 1.57
C MET A 28 -1.04 2.70 2.99
N GLN A 29 -0.33 3.65 3.60
CA GLN A 29 0.02 3.57 5.01
C GLN A 29 -1.22 3.66 5.90
N VAL A 30 -2.17 4.55 5.58
CA VAL A 30 -3.46 4.63 6.28
C VAL A 30 -4.26 3.34 6.09
N LEU A 31 -4.35 2.85 4.85
CA LEU A 31 -5.03 1.59 4.53
C LEU A 31 -4.44 0.42 5.32
N LEU A 32 -3.11 0.35 5.45
CA LEU A 32 -2.43 -0.68 6.23
C LEU A 32 -2.83 -0.64 7.71
N VAL A 33 -2.84 0.55 8.33
CA VAL A 33 -3.23 0.70 9.75
C VAL A 33 -4.69 0.33 9.95
N VAL A 34 -5.58 0.79 9.07
CA VAL A 34 -7.01 0.44 9.13
C VAL A 34 -7.19 -1.06 8.96
N SER A 35 -6.53 -1.66 7.96
CA SER A 35 -6.62 -3.09 7.70
C SER A 35 -6.01 -3.93 8.82
N TRP A 36 -5.00 -3.41 9.54
CA TRP A 36 -4.43 -4.06 10.71
C TRP A 36 -5.47 -4.17 11.82
N ILE A 37 -6.09 -3.04 12.20
CA ILE A 37 -7.09 -2.98 13.27
C ILE A 37 -8.33 -3.83 12.90
N VAL A 38 -8.81 -3.72 11.66
CA VAL A 38 -9.93 -4.54 11.17
C VAL A 38 -9.56 -6.02 11.21
N GLY A 39 -8.33 -6.37 10.83
CA GLY A 39 -7.83 -7.74 10.88
C GLY A 39 -7.76 -8.30 12.29
N GLU A 40 -7.28 -7.52 13.27
CA GLU A 40 -7.28 -7.92 14.69
C GLU A 40 -8.70 -8.17 15.19
N PHE A 41 -9.62 -7.26 14.89
CA PHE A 41 -11.00 -7.36 15.34
C PHE A 41 -11.73 -8.55 14.71
N ALA A 42 -11.62 -8.72 13.39
CA ALA A 42 -12.19 -9.85 12.68
C ALA A 42 -11.58 -11.19 13.16
N GLY A 43 -10.26 -11.24 13.35
CA GLY A 43 -9.58 -12.40 13.91
C GLY A 43 -10.07 -12.76 15.30
N GLY A 44 -10.23 -11.76 16.19
CA GLY A 44 -10.78 -11.94 17.52
C GLY A 44 -12.22 -12.48 17.52
N ILE A 45 -13.08 -11.96 16.63
CA ILE A 45 -14.45 -12.46 16.45
C ILE A 45 -14.44 -13.92 16.00
N VAL A 46 -13.66 -14.25 14.98
CA VAL A 46 -13.55 -15.63 14.48
C VAL A 46 -13.07 -16.56 15.60
N ALA A 47 -12.08 -16.13 16.38
CA ALA A 47 -11.58 -16.90 17.51
C ALA A 47 -12.67 -17.15 18.57
N ALA A 48 -13.44 -16.11 18.92
CA ALA A 48 -14.53 -16.22 19.88
C ALA A 48 -15.61 -17.20 19.39
N ILE A 49 -16.00 -17.13 18.12
CA ILE A 49 -16.96 -18.06 17.51
C ILE A 49 -16.42 -19.49 17.57
N VAL A 50 -15.19 -19.72 17.11
CA VAL A 50 -14.55 -21.05 17.13
C VAL A 50 -14.45 -21.60 18.55
N HIS A 51 -14.14 -20.74 19.52
CA HIS A 51 -14.03 -21.11 20.92
C HIS A 51 -15.37 -21.55 21.52
N VAL A 52 -16.44 -20.77 21.31
CA VAL A 52 -17.78 -21.11 21.76
C VAL A 52 -18.25 -22.45 21.15
N ILE A 53 -17.99 -22.67 19.86
CA ILE A 53 -18.37 -23.92 19.18
C ILE A 53 -17.63 -25.14 19.78
N ARG A 54 -16.35 -25.00 20.13
CA ARG A 54 -15.53 -26.15 20.56
C ARG A 54 -15.60 -26.46 22.05
N TYR A 55 -15.72 -25.42 22.89
CA TYR A 55 -15.58 -25.56 24.34
C TYR A 55 -16.84 -25.15 25.11
N GLY A 56 -17.87 -24.61 24.43
CA GLY A 56 -19.10 -24.12 25.03
C GLY A 56 -18.99 -22.69 25.58
N GLU A 57 -20.13 -22.13 26.01
CA GLU A 57 -20.25 -20.71 26.40
C GLU A 57 -19.43 -20.32 27.65
N ASN A 58 -19.16 -21.27 28.55
CA ASN A 58 -18.50 -21.00 29.83
C ASN A 58 -16.98 -21.24 29.80
N ALA A 59 -16.41 -21.55 28.63
CA ALA A 59 -14.98 -21.79 28.54
C ALA A 59 -14.20 -20.47 28.68
N PRO A 60 -13.11 -20.45 29.47
CA PRO A 60 -12.32 -19.24 29.65
C PRO A 60 -11.65 -18.85 28.32
N MET A 61 -11.83 -17.60 27.89
CA MET A 61 -11.13 -17.09 26.72
C MET A 61 -9.62 -17.07 26.97
N GLY A 62 -8.92 -17.99 26.34
CA GLY A 62 -7.48 -18.15 26.48
C GLY A 62 -6.66 -17.38 25.44
N ILE A 63 -5.35 -17.63 25.46
CA ILE A 63 -4.35 -17.08 24.53
C ILE A 63 -4.68 -17.28 23.05
N GLY A 64 -5.54 -18.24 22.71
CA GLY A 64 -5.99 -18.50 21.35
C GLY A 64 -6.63 -17.29 20.67
N VAL A 65 -7.42 -16.48 21.38
CA VAL A 65 -8.06 -15.28 20.82
C VAL A 65 -7.01 -14.28 20.32
N TYR A 66 -5.95 -14.10 21.10
CA TYR A 66 -4.85 -13.21 20.74
C TYR A 66 -4.07 -13.70 19.51
N VAL A 67 -3.84 -15.01 19.41
CA VAL A 67 -3.17 -15.61 18.23
C VAL A 67 -4.00 -15.38 16.97
N PHE A 68 -5.31 -15.64 17.03
CA PHE A 68 -6.20 -15.42 15.89
C PHE A 68 -6.34 -13.94 15.53
N ALA A 69 -6.34 -13.03 16.51
CA ALA A 69 -6.32 -11.59 16.26
C ALA A 69 -5.03 -11.18 15.50
N ILE A 70 -3.86 -11.61 15.95
CA ILE A 70 -2.59 -11.32 15.25
C ILE A 70 -2.60 -11.92 13.84
N LEU A 71 -3.09 -13.14 13.65
CA LEU A 71 -3.18 -13.77 12.34
C LEU A 71 -4.13 -12.98 11.41
N GLY A 72 -5.28 -12.55 11.91
CA GLY A 72 -6.19 -11.69 11.16
C GLY A 72 -5.53 -10.36 10.76
N ALA A 73 -4.79 -9.73 11.68
CA ALA A 73 -4.02 -8.52 11.41
C ALA A 73 -2.96 -8.72 10.33
N ALA A 74 -2.22 -9.84 10.41
CA ALA A 74 -1.18 -10.20 9.45
C ALA A 74 -1.77 -10.45 8.06
N LEU A 75 -2.94 -11.08 7.95
CA LEU A 75 -3.66 -11.26 6.69
C LEU A 75 -4.12 -9.92 6.11
N GLY A 76 -4.67 -9.03 6.94
CA GLY A 76 -5.04 -7.67 6.55
C GLY A 76 -3.84 -6.88 6.01
N ALA A 77 -2.74 -6.87 6.76
CA ALA A 77 -1.50 -6.26 6.32
C ALA A 77 -1.00 -6.87 4.99
N GLY A 78 -0.95 -8.20 4.89
CA GLY A 78 -0.55 -8.91 3.67
C GLY A 78 -1.38 -8.51 2.46
N PHE A 79 -2.70 -8.37 2.63
CA PHE A 79 -3.60 -7.89 1.58
C PHE A 79 -3.25 -6.47 1.12
N THR A 80 -2.96 -5.55 2.05
CA THR A 80 -2.53 -4.19 1.67
C THR A 80 -1.19 -4.16 0.93
N PHE A 81 -0.25 -5.05 1.29
CA PHE A 81 1.01 -5.22 0.55
C PHE A 81 0.78 -5.79 -0.84
N LEU A 82 -0.11 -6.77 -0.98
CA LEU A 82 -0.47 -7.34 -2.28
C LEU A 82 -1.04 -6.25 -3.19
N ILE A 83 -1.96 -5.42 -2.70
CA ILE A 83 -2.47 -4.27 -3.45
C ILE A 83 -1.32 -3.36 -3.88
N ALA A 84 -0.46 -2.93 -2.94
CA ALA A 84 0.66 -2.04 -3.25
C ALA A 84 1.65 -2.64 -4.27
N TYR A 85 1.81 -3.97 -4.28
CA TYR A 85 2.63 -4.68 -5.24
C TYR A 85 2.01 -4.67 -6.65
N LEU A 86 0.71 -4.94 -6.73
CA LEU A 86 -0.08 -4.96 -7.97
C LEU A 86 -0.26 -3.58 -8.59
N LEU A 87 -0.11 -2.49 -7.83
CA LEU A 87 -0.16 -1.15 -8.39
C LEU A 87 0.95 -0.92 -9.44
N PRO A 88 0.61 -0.43 -10.65
CA PRO A 88 1.60 -0.09 -11.65
C PRO A 88 2.41 1.13 -11.23
N ALA A 89 3.66 1.18 -11.69
CA ALA A 89 4.53 2.33 -11.51
C ALA A 89 3.86 3.57 -12.12
N ASN A 90 3.78 4.65 -11.34
CA ASN A 90 3.31 5.92 -11.84
C ASN A 90 4.53 6.68 -12.37
N HIS A 91 5.02 6.25 -13.54
CA HIS A 91 5.91 7.11 -14.29
C HIS A 91 5.06 8.29 -14.76
N PRO A 92 5.36 9.53 -14.37
CA PRO A 92 4.78 10.66 -15.08
C PRO A 92 5.11 10.42 -16.55
N HIS A 93 4.08 10.31 -17.39
CA HIS A 93 4.28 10.38 -18.82
C HIS A 93 5.09 11.65 -19.03
N SER A 94 6.37 11.48 -19.34
CA SER A 94 7.17 12.55 -19.90
C SER A 94 6.46 12.90 -21.19
N SER A 95 5.51 13.84 -21.14
CA SER A 95 5.08 14.62 -22.28
C SER A 95 6.25 15.52 -22.70
N LEU A 96 7.39 14.88 -22.97
CA LEU A 96 8.38 15.30 -23.91
C LEU A 96 8.00 14.55 -25.20
N GLU A 97 6.81 14.86 -25.70
CA GLU A 97 6.63 14.85 -27.14
C GLU A 97 7.49 16.02 -27.64
N VAL A 98 8.80 15.79 -27.70
CA VAL A 98 9.68 16.52 -28.61
C VAL A 98 9.17 16.07 -29.96
N SER A 99 8.19 16.81 -30.47
CA SER A 99 7.80 16.77 -31.87
C SER A 99 9.10 16.92 -32.65
N GLY A 100 9.57 15.80 -33.18
CA GLY A 100 10.74 15.68 -34.05
C GLY A 100 10.46 16.33 -35.40
N GLY A 101 9.99 17.57 -35.39
CA GLY A 101 10.12 18.45 -36.53
C GLY A 101 11.59 18.82 -36.60
N THR A 102 12.31 18.17 -37.51
CA THR A 102 13.44 18.80 -38.18
C THR A 102 13.02 20.23 -38.51
N PHE A 103 13.50 21.21 -37.75
CA PHE A 103 13.47 22.60 -38.15
C PHE A 103 14.36 22.67 -39.40
N GLU A 104 13.78 22.37 -40.57
CA GLU A 104 14.28 22.96 -41.81
C GLU A 104 14.22 24.46 -41.57
N ARG A 105 15.39 25.06 -41.31
CA ARG A 105 15.51 26.51 -41.32
C ARG A 105 15.13 26.94 -42.72
N HIS A 106 13.90 27.39 -42.90
CA HIS A 106 13.52 28.14 -44.06
C HIS A 106 14.33 29.45 -44.01
N ILE A 107 15.49 29.45 -44.67
CA ILE A 107 16.30 30.65 -44.84
C ILE A 107 15.57 31.49 -45.87
N ASP A 108 14.80 32.47 -45.40
CA ASP A 108 14.21 33.48 -46.27
C ASP A 108 15.33 34.42 -46.75
N PRO A 109 15.67 34.43 -48.05
CA PRO A 109 16.73 35.26 -48.60
C PRO A 109 16.44 36.77 -48.49
N ASN A 110 15.21 37.16 -48.17
CA ASN A 110 14.82 38.56 -48.00
C ASN A 110 14.68 38.99 -46.53
N ASN A 111 15.06 38.15 -45.55
CA ASN A 111 14.98 38.53 -44.14
C ASN A 111 16.18 39.42 -43.72
N PRO A 112 15.97 40.71 -43.43
CA PRO A 112 17.06 41.62 -43.05
C PRO A 112 17.62 41.37 -41.64
N TYR A 113 17.08 40.40 -40.89
CA TYR A 113 17.49 40.05 -39.52
C TYR A 113 18.11 38.65 -39.40
N ALA A 114 18.47 37.98 -40.50
CA ALA A 114 19.25 36.75 -40.42
C ALA A 114 20.70 37.05 -39.94
N PRO A 115 21.27 36.28 -38.99
CA PRO A 115 22.61 36.53 -38.43
C PRO A 115 23.75 36.19 -39.41
#